data_AF-A0A926N4Z4-F1
#
_entry.id   AF-A0A926N4Z4-F1
#
_cell.length_a   1.000
_cell.length_b   1.000
_cell.length_c   1.000
_cell.angle_alpha   90.00
_cell.angle_beta   90.00
_cell.angle_gamma   90.00
#
_symmetry.space_group_name_H-M   'P 1'
#
loop_
_entity.id
_entity.type
_entity.pdbx_description
1 polymer ?
#
loop_
_entity_poly.entity_id
_entity_poly.type
_entity_poly.pdbx_seq_one_letter_code
_entity_poly.pdbx_strand_id
1 'polypeptide(L)' 'MKNENIPAEVKSKSLKEARDEINDILNKLESKEADLADSLNDYKRLIQLNKHIDLLFKKKVKEISLTTKKIKNDKK' A
#
# COMPACT_ATOMS: atom_id res chain seq x y z
N MET A 1 7.63 -11.22 11.69
CA MET A 1 6.93 -11.70 10.49
C MET A 1 7.84 -11.47 9.30
N LYS A 2 8.02 -12.49 8.45
CA LYS A 2 8.97 -12.46 7.33
C LYS A 2 8.61 -11.30 6.41
N ASN A 3 9.50 -10.33 6.26
CA ASN A 3 9.35 -9.24 5.30
C ASN A 3 9.43 -9.87 3.91
N GLU A 4 8.29 -10.27 3.34
CA GLU A 4 8.20 -10.55 1.91
C GLU A 4 8.79 -9.35 1.18
N ASN A 5 9.70 -9.63 0.25
CA ASN A 5 10.60 -8.67 -0.34
C ASN A 5 9.84 -7.77 -1.33
N ILE A 6 9.11 -6.78 -0.80
CA ILE A 6 8.43 -5.78 -1.63
C ILE A 6 9.50 -5.04 -2.46
N PRO A 7 9.33 -4.93 -3.79
CA PRO A 7 10.27 -4.22 -4.66
C PRO A 7 10.54 -2.80 -4.15
N ALA A 8 11.80 -2.35 -4.23
CA ALA A 8 12.22 -1.03 -3.74
C ALA A 8 11.39 0.12 -4.34
N GLU A 9 10.99 -0.02 -5.61
CA GLU A 9 10.18 0.97 -6.33
C GLU A 9 8.79 1.17 -5.71
N VAL A 10 8.17 0.13 -5.15
CA VAL A 10 6.87 0.23 -4.48
C VAL A 10 7.02 0.89 -3.10
N LYS A 11 8.13 0.62 -2.41
CA LYS A 11 8.40 1.18 -1.06
C LYS A 11 8.55 2.70 -1.05
N SER A 12 8.99 3.30 -2.15
CA SER A 12 9.18 4.74 -2.27
C SER A 12 7.90 5.52 -2.56
N LYS A 13 6.80 4.85 -2.92
CA LYS A 13 5.54 5.51 -3.25
C LYS A 13 4.81 6.02 -2.00
N SER A 14 4.25 7.22 -2.11
CA SER A 14 3.29 7.75 -1.16
C SER A 14 1.95 7.01 -1.24
N LEU A 15 1.10 7.20 -0.23
CA LEU A 15 -0.26 6.65 -0.21
C LEU A 15 -1.08 7.09 -1.44
N LYS A 16 -0.88 8.34 -1.87
CA LYS A 16 -1.60 8.91 -3.02
C LYS A 16 -1.14 8.24 -4.32
N GLU A 17 0.17 8.18 -4.55
CA GLU A 17 0.73 7.55 -5.75
C GLU A 17 0.37 6.08 -5.85
N ALA A 18 0.41 5.34 -4.73
CA ALA A 18 0.01 3.94 -4.71
C ALA A 18 -1.48 3.76 -5.04
N ARG A 19 -2.34 4.68 -4.60
CA ARG A 19 -3.78 4.66 -4.90
C ARG A 19 -4.07 5.02 -6.35
N ASP A 20 -3.38 6.03 -6.88
CA ASP A 20 -3.52 6.46 -8.27
C ASP A 20 -3.13 5.30 -9.22
N GLU A 21 -2.02 4.61 -8.95
CA GLU A 21 -1.61 3.43 -9.73
C GLU A 21 -2.58 2.24 -9.60
N ILE A 22 -3.17 2.02 -8.42
CA ILE A 22 -4.23 1.01 -8.26
C ILE A 22 -5.42 1.35 -9.15
N ASN A 23 -5.86 2.61 -9.18
CA ASN A 23 -6.99 3.03 -9.99
C ASN A 23 -6.71 2.84 -11.48
N ASP A 24 -5.50 3.19 -11.94
CA ASP A 24 -5.09 2.99 -13.33
C ASP A 24 -5.11 1.52 -13.74
N ILE A 25 -4.60 0.64 -12.86
CA ILE A 25 -4.61 -0.80 -13.10
C ILE A 25 -6.05 -1.35 -13.11
N LEU A 26 -6.91 -0.91 -12.18
CA LEU A 26 -8.31 -1.32 -12.16
C LEU A 26 -9.05 -0.89 -13.43
N ASN A 27 -8.85 0.34 -13.89
CA ASN A 27 -9.45 0.83 -15.14
C ASN A 27 -9.03 -0.04 -16.34
N LYS A 28 -7.77 -0.49 -16.37
CA LYS A 28 -7.27 -1.41 -17.40
C LYS A 28 -7.94 -2.79 -17.29
N LEU A 29 -8.01 -3.36 -16.09
CA LEU A 29 -8.58 -4.69 -15.85
C LEU A 29 -10.10 -4.77 -16.09
N GLU A 30 -10.82 -3.67 -15.83
CA GLU A 30 -12.26 -3.56 -16.05
C GLU A 30 -12.61 -3.14 -17.49
N SER A 31 -11.60 -2.86 -18.32
CA SER A 31 -11.80 -2.60 -19.74
C SER A 31 -12.24 -3.87 -20.47
N LYS A 32 -13.09 -3.72 -21.50
CA LYS A 32 -13.63 -4.85 -22.28
C LYS A 32 -12.57 -5.63 -23.08
N GLU A 33 -11.33 -5.17 -23.10
CA GLU A 33 -10.22 -5.69 -23.90
C GLU A 33 -9.14 -6.39 -23.05
N ALA A 34 -9.34 -6.52 -21.74
CA ALA A 34 -8.34 -7.11 -20.85
C ALA A 34 -8.20 -8.64 -21.04
N ASP A 35 -7.08 -9.09 -21.60
CA ASP A 35 -6.71 -10.50 -21.66
C ASP A 35 -6.23 -11.01 -20.28
N LEU A 36 -6.61 -12.24 -19.92
CA LEU A 36 -6.30 -12.83 -18.61
C LEU A 36 -4.79 -13.06 -18.40
N ALA A 37 -4.06 -13.44 -19.45
CA ALA A 37 -2.63 -13.65 -19.39
C ALA A 37 -1.89 -12.31 -19.26
N ASP A 38 -2.36 -11.28 -19.97
CA ASP A 38 -1.80 -9.92 -19.88
C ASP A 38 -2.10 -9.26 -18.52
N SER A 39 -3.24 -9.60 -17.92
CA SER A 39 -3.70 -9.11 -16.62
C SER A 39 -2.98 -9.72 -15.42
N LEU A 40 -2.24 -10.83 -15.60
CA LEU A 40 -1.59 -11.54 -14.50
C LEU A 40 -0.57 -10.66 -13.77
N ASN A 41 0.19 -9.86 -14.52
CA ASN A 41 1.15 -8.92 -13.94
C ASN A 41 0.46 -7.76 -13.22
N ASP A 42 -0.67 -7.30 -13.76
CA ASP A 42 -1.49 -6.25 -13.16
C ASP A 42 -2.05 -6.69 -11.80
N TYR A 43 -2.59 -7.91 -11.70
CA TYR A 43 -3.03 -8.47 -10.42
C TYR A 43 -1.89 -8.65 -9.42
N LYS A 44 -0.72 -9.14 -9.85
CA LYS A 44 0.47 -9.22 -8.99
C LYS A 44 0.87 -7.84 -8.47
N ARG A 45 0.78 -6.81 -9.33
CA ARG A 45 1.09 -5.43 -8.97
C ARG A 45 0.08 -4.87 -7.96
N LEU A 46 -1.22 -5.11 -8.15
CA LEU A 46 -2.26 -4.74 -7.18
C LEU A 46 -2.00 -5.34 -5.79
N ILE A 47 -1.60 -6.61 -5.71
CA ILE A 47 -1.25 -7.26 -4.43
C ILE A 47 -0.07 -6.55 -3.76
N GLN A 48 0.98 -6.19 -4.52
CA GLN A 48 2.14 -5.48 -3.99
C GLN A 48 1.77 -4.09 -3.48
N LEU A 49 0.96 -3.34 -4.24
CA LEU A 49 0.50 -2.00 -3.87
C LEU A 49 -0.38 -2.04 -2.61
N ASN A 50 -1.31 -2.99 -2.52
CA ASN A 50 -2.13 -3.18 -1.33
C ASN A 50 -1.31 -3.53 -0.08
N LYS A 51 -0.31 -4.42 -0.21
CA LYS A 51 0.62 -4.73 0.89
C LYS A 51 1.38 -3.48 1.35
N HIS A 52 1.82 -2.62 0.42
CA HIS A 52 2.51 -1.38 0.74
C HIS A 52 1.61 -0.38 1.48
N ILE A 53 0.37 -0.20 1.01
CA ILE A 53 -0.63 0.65 1.67
C ILE A 53 -0.91 0.18 3.11
N ASP A 54 -1.08 -1.13 3.32
CA ASP A 54 -1.25 -1.71 4.66
C ASP A 54 -0.04 -1.42 5.58
N LEU A 55 1.19 -1.51 5.05
CA LEU A 55 2.39 -1.14 5.80
C LEU A 55 2.43 0.35 6.18
N LEU A 56 2.03 1.24 5.26
CA LEU A 56 1.94 2.67 5.53
C LEU A 56 0.92 2.98 6.64
N PHE A 57 -0.26 2.35 6.59
CA PHE A 57 -1.26 2.50 7.65
C PHE A 57 -0.77 1.96 8.99
N LYS A 58 -0.18 0.76 9.01
CA LYS A 58 0.41 0.19 10.24
C LYS A 58 1.48 1.10 10.85
N LYS A 59 2.33 1.72 10.02
CA LYS A 59 3.33 2.68 10.48
C LYS A 59 2.67 3.92 11.09
N LYS A 60 1.68 4.50 10.42
CA LYS A 60 0.96 5.69 10.93
C LYS A 60 0.18 5.42 12.22
N VAL A 61 -0.50 4.28 12.32
CA VAL A 61 -1.22 3.89 13.55
C VAL A 61 -0.24 3.73 14.71
N LYS A 62 0.94 3.13 14.49
CA LYS A 62 1.99 3.03 15.52
C LYS A 62 2.52 4.41 15.94
N GLU A 63 2.79 5.30 14.99
CA GLU A 63 3.22 6.68 15.27
C GLU A 63 2.19 7.42 16.14
N ILE A 64 0.91 7.38 15.76
CA ILE A 64 -0.19 7.98 16.53
C ILE A 64 -0.24 7.40 17.94
N SER A 65 -0.20 6.07 18.07
CA SER A 65 -0.25 5.38 19.36
C SER A 65 0.88 5.79 20.29
N LEU A 66 2.10 5.96 19.77
CA LEU A 66 3.26 6.41 20.54
C LEU A 66 3.10 7.87 20.99
N THR A 67 2.65 8.75 20.10
CA THR A 67 2.42 10.16 20.42
C THR A 67 1.35 10.33 21.51
N THR A 68 0.23 9.59 21.42
CA THR A 68 -0.82 9.62 22.45
C THR A 68 -0.33 9.14 23.81
N LYS A 69 0.55 8.12 23.85
CA LYS A 69 1.14 7.63 25.11
C LYS A 69 2.05 8.67 25.75
N LYS A 70 2.87 9.38 24.96
CA LYS A 70 3.72 10.49 25.46
C LYS A 70 2.88 11.59 26.10
N ILE A 71 1.85 12.08 25.39
CA ILE A 71 0.96 13.13 25.88
C ILE A 71 0.28 12.76 27.23
N LYS A 72 -0.04 11.48 27.44
CA LYS A 72 -0.62 11.02 28.71
C LYS A 72 0.38 10.98 29.87
N ASN A 73 1.65 10.71 29.57
CA ASN A 73 2.71 10.67 30.57
C ASN A 73 3.19 12.08 30.95
N ASP A 74 3.16 13.04 30.04
CA ASP A 74 3.53 14.45 30.32
C ASP A 74 2.47 15.21 31.13
N LYS A 75 1.25 14.67 31.26
CA LYS A 75 0.14 15.25 32.03
C LYS A 75 0.02 14.68 33.45
N LYS A 76 0.95 13.84 33.88
CA LYS A 76 0.94 13.15 35.17
C LYS A 76 2.14 13.57 36.01
#